data_AF-A0A353RYC1-F1
#
_entry.id   AF-A0A353RYC1-F1
#
_cell.length_a   1.000
_cell.length_b   1.000
_cell.length_c   1.000
_cell.angle_alpha   90.00
_cell.angle_beta   90.00
_cell.angle_gamma   90.00
#
_symmetry.space_group_name_H-M   'P 1'
#
loop_
_entity.id
_entity.type
_entity.pdbx_description
1 polymer ?
#
loop_
_entity_poly.entity_id
_entity_poly.type
_entity_poly.pdbx_seq_one_letter_code
_entity_poly.pdbx_strand_id
1 'polypeptide(L)'
;MAPLQIIALAFVVFAFLKIIIIIKDPQAWKSFIKALYSKPHLVSLISLVVAGIILKCLLQELTIVQIFASMTFMMAMIMVQFSAFSEEIIEISDKFLKDRSVMKKIWLSLSIWLVLMVWVIIDVFVK
;
A
#
# COMPACT_ATOMS: atom_id res chain seq x y z
N MET A 1 -8.10 14.63 -18.96
CA MET A 1 -7.78 13.20 -18.80
C MET A 1 -8.60 12.66 -17.66
N ALA A 2 -9.10 11.42 -17.76
CA ALA A 2 -9.89 10.83 -16.68
C ALA A 2 -9.00 10.66 -15.42
N PRO A 3 -9.48 10.99 -14.20
CA PRO A 3 -8.73 10.85 -12.94
C PRO A 3 -8.00 9.50 -12.81
N LEU A 4 -8.64 8.42 -13.22
CA LEU A 4 -8.07 7.07 -13.21
C LEU A 4 -6.82 6.95 -14.09
N GLN A 5 -6.86 7.53 -15.29
CA GLN A 5 -5.72 7.51 -16.22
C GLN A 5 -4.52 8.27 -15.66
N ILE A 6 -4.76 9.38 -14.97
CA ILE A 6 -3.70 10.18 -14.33
C ILE A 6 -3.02 9.37 -13.23
N ILE A 7 -3.80 8.69 -12.37
CA ILE A 7 -3.27 7.84 -11.30
C ILE A 7 -2.48 6.67 -11.89
N ALA A 8 -3.03 6.00 -12.90
CA ALA A 8 -2.38 4.89 -13.57
C ALA A 8 -1.05 5.32 -14.21
N LEU A 9 -1.04 6.44 -14.94
CA LEU A 9 0.17 6.98 -15.55
C LEU A 9 1.22 7.38 -14.51
N ALA A 10 0.80 8.07 -13.44
CA ALA A 10 1.69 8.45 -12.35
C ALA A 10 2.33 7.22 -11.70
N PHE A 11 1.54 6.17 -11.44
CA PHE A 11 2.04 4.92 -10.89
C PHE A 11 3.03 4.21 -11.84
N VAL A 12 2.70 4.11 -13.13
CA VAL A 12 3.57 3.49 -14.14
C VAL A 12 4.90 4.22 -14.24
N VAL A 13 4.87 5.55 -14.35
CA VAL A 13 6.09 6.38 -14.41
C VAL A 13 6.93 6.17 -13.15
N PHE A 14 6.32 6.22 -11.96
CA PHE A 14 7.03 5.99 -10.71
C PHE A 14 7.63 4.58 -10.62
N ALA A 15 6.87 3.55 -10.97
CA ALA A 15 7.33 2.16 -10.95
C ALA A 15 8.48 1.94 -11.93
N PHE A 16 8.39 2.51 -13.14
CA PHE A 16 9.42 2.39 -14.15
C PHE A 16 10.71 3.10 -13.73
N LEU A 17 10.61 4.34 -13.22
CA LEU A 17 11.75 5.07 -12.66
C LEU A 17 12.41 4.30 -11.52
N LYS A 18 11.61 3.76 -10.59
CA LYS A 18 12.11 2.92 -9.49
C LYS A 18 12.91 1.73 -10.02
N ILE A 19 12.37 1.00 -11.01
CA ILE A 19 13.05 -0.16 -11.59
C ILE A 19 14.38 0.25 -12.25
N ILE A 20 14.39 1.34 -13.02
CA ILE A 20 15.62 1.86 -13.65
C ILE A 20 16.67 2.20 -12.59
N ILE A 21 16.29 2.91 -11.52
CA ILE A 21 17.20 3.29 -10.45
C ILE A 21 17.75 2.05 -9.75
N ILE A 22 16.91 1.07 -9.44
CA ILE A 22 17.37 -0.17 -8.78
C ILE A 22 18.36 -0.95 -9.65
N ILE A 23 18.13 -1.01 -10.97
CA ILE A 23 19.04 -1.73 -11.88
C ILE A 23 20.37 -0.98 -12.04
N LYS A 24 20.34 0.36 -12.16
CA LYS A 24 21.55 1.16 -12.38
C LYS A 24 22.37 1.40 -11.11
N ASP A 25 21.70 1.67 -9.99
CA ASP A 25 22.32 1.99 -8.71
C ASP A 25 21.40 1.58 -7.53
N PRO A 26 21.51 0.33 -7.05
CA PRO A 26 20.79 -0.15 -5.88
C PRO A 26 21.07 0.68 -4.61
N GLN A 27 22.26 1.29 -4.50
CA GLN A 27 22.64 2.07 -3.32
C GLN A 27 21.97 3.44 -3.32
N ALA A 28 21.76 4.05 -4.49
CA ALA A 28 20.94 5.26 -4.62
C ALA A 28 19.52 4.99 -4.14
N TRP A 29 18.89 3.89 -4.56
CA TRP A 29 17.55 3.53 -4.10
C TRP A 29 17.52 3.29 -2.59
N LYS A 30 18.48 2.53 -2.05
CA LYS A 30 18.60 2.29 -0.60
C LYS A 30 18.75 3.60 0.19
N SER A 31 19.56 4.52 -0.29
CA SER A 31 19.81 5.81 0.36
C SER A 31 18.56 6.70 0.33
N PHE A 32 17.84 6.72 -0.79
CA PHE A 32 16.55 7.40 -0.91
C PHE A 32 15.53 6.84 0.09
N ILE A 33 15.38 5.51 0.18
CA ILE A 33 14.49 4.87 1.14
C ILE A 33 14.89 5.21 2.58
N LYS A 34 16.18 5.15 2.92
CA LYS A 34 16.66 5.52 4.26
C LYS A 34 16.35 6.98 4.60
N ALA A 35 16.55 7.90 3.65
CA ALA A 35 16.22 9.31 3.83
C ALA A 35 14.72 9.53 4.03
N LEU A 36 13.89 8.85 3.23
CA LEU A 36 12.43 8.95 3.33
C LEU A 36 11.95 8.46 4.71
N TYR A 37 12.31 7.23 5.08
CA TYR A 37 11.87 6.62 6.34
C TYR A 37 12.59 7.14 7.60
N SER A 38 13.58 8.04 7.47
CA SER A 38 14.16 8.75 8.62
C SER A 38 13.16 9.68 9.32
N LYS A 39 12.06 10.06 8.64
CA LYS A 39 10.98 10.89 9.18
C LYS A 39 9.63 10.13 9.13
N PRO A 40 9.47 9.05 9.94
CA PRO A 40 8.37 8.11 9.78
C PRO A 40 6.98 8.75 9.94
N HIS A 41 6.82 9.70 10.86
CA HIS A 41 5.54 10.42 11.04
C HIS A 41 5.17 11.27 9.83
N LEU A 42 6.14 11.94 9.22
CA LEU A 42 5.91 12.76 8.03
C LEU A 42 5.55 11.87 6.83
N VAL A 43 6.27 10.76 6.64
CA VAL A 43 5.95 9.78 5.61
C VAL A 43 4.55 9.23 5.80
N SER A 44 4.20 8.80 7.02
CA SER A 44 2.87 8.28 7.31
C SER A 44 1.76 9.29 7.00
N LEU A 45 1.93 10.56 7.41
CA LEU A 45 0.96 11.62 7.14
C LEU A 45 0.81 11.88 5.63
N ILE A 46 1.92 12.03 4.90
CA ILE A 46 1.90 12.25 3.45
C ILE A 46 1.25 11.06 2.75
N SER A 47 1.61 9.83 3.12
CA SER A 47 1.03 8.62 2.55
C SER A 47 -0.48 8.52 2.80
N LEU A 48 -0.95 8.92 3.98
CA LEU A 48 -2.39 8.91 4.30
C LEU A 48 -3.15 9.95 3.49
N VAL A 49 -2.61 11.16 3.34
CA VAL A 49 -3.19 12.21 2.48
C VAL A 49 -3.24 11.74 1.02
N VAL A 50 -2.12 11.20 0.51
CA VAL A 50 -2.04 10.67 -0.86
C VAL A 50 -3.04 9.52 -1.06
N ALA A 51 -3.14 8.60 -0.11
CA ALA A 51 -4.09 7.49 -0.16
C ALA A 51 -5.55 7.99 -0.21
N GLY A 52 -5.90 9.00 0.59
CA GLY A 52 -7.23 9.62 0.57
C GLY A 52 -7.55 10.30 -0.76
N ILE A 53 -6.59 11.02 -1.34
CA ILE A 53 -6.73 11.65 -2.66
C ILE A 53 -6.94 10.59 -3.74
N ILE A 54 -6.11 9.54 -3.75
CA ILE A 54 -6.22 8.43 -4.70
C ILE A 54 -7.58 7.75 -4.57
N LEU A 55 -8.02 7.41 -3.35
CA LEU A 55 -9.32 6.78 -3.11
C LEU A 55 -10.46 7.66 -3.64
N LYS A 56 -10.43 8.97 -3.33
CA LYS A 56 -11.44 9.92 -3.82
C LYS A 56 -11.51 9.94 -5.35
N CYS A 57 -10.37 9.93 -6.02
CA CYS A 57 -10.31 9.90 -7.49
C CYS A 57 -10.79 8.56 -8.05
N LEU A 58 -10.39 7.43 -7.45
CA LEU A 58 -10.86 6.11 -7.88
C LEU A 58 -12.38 5.99 -7.77
N LEU A 59 -12.97 6.50 -6.68
CA LEU A 59 -14.42 6.49 -6.46
C LEU A 59 -15.23 7.34 -7.45
N GLN A 60 -14.59 8.12 -8.33
CA GLN A 60 -15.28 8.83 -9.41
C GLN A 60 -15.60 7.90 -10.60
N GLU A 61 -14.85 6.82 -10.75
CA GLU A 61 -14.95 5.91 -11.90
C GLU A 61 -15.21 4.46 -11.50
N LEU A 62 -14.83 4.06 -10.29
CA LEU A 62 -14.93 2.69 -9.78
C LEU A 62 -15.73 2.65 -8.47
N THR A 63 -16.46 1.56 -8.26
CA THR A 63 -17.09 1.30 -6.96
C THR A 63 -16.05 0.81 -5.94
N ILE A 64 -16.38 0.95 -4.64
CA ILE A 64 -15.51 0.44 -3.58
C ILE A 64 -15.26 -1.07 -3.71
N VAL A 65 -16.27 -1.80 -4.21
CA VAL A 65 -16.19 -3.24 -4.49
C VAL A 65 -15.17 -3.54 -5.60
N GLN A 66 -15.19 -2.80 -6.70
CA GLN A 66 -14.23 -2.97 -7.81
C GLN A 66 -12.79 -2.66 -7.37
N ILE A 67 -12.62 -1.64 -6.51
CA ILE A 67 -11.31 -1.31 -5.92
C ILE A 67 -10.81 -2.48 -5.07
N PHE A 68 -11.64 -3.01 -4.17
CA PHE A 68 -11.27 -4.14 -3.31
C PHE A 68 -11.01 -5.43 -4.09
N ALA A 69 -11.76 -5.70 -5.16
CA ALA A 69 -11.50 -6.83 -6.05
C ALA A 69 -10.11 -6.72 -6.71
N SER A 70 -9.77 -5.52 -7.19
CA SER A 70 -8.44 -5.24 -7.78
C SER A 70 -7.32 -5.35 -6.74
N MET A 71 -7.55 -4.86 -5.51
CA MET A 71 -6.60 -5.02 -4.40
C MET A 71 -6.40 -6.48 -4.03
N THR A 72 -7.46 -7.29 -4.06
CA THR A 72 -7.38 -8.73 -3.78
C THR A 72 -6.48 -9.44 -4.79
N PHE A 73 -6.63 -9.12 -6.08
CA PHE A 73 -5.72 -9.60 -7.12
C PHE A 73 -4.27 -9.18 -6.84
N MET A 74 -4.03 -7.92 -6.49
CA MET A 74 -2.69 -7.43 -6.16
C MET A 74 -2.10 -8.14 -4.92
N MET A 75 -2.90 -8.38 -3.88
CA MET A 75 -2.47 -9.12 -2.69
C MET A 75 -2.03 -10.56 -3.02
N ALA A 76 -2.76 -11.24 -3.91
CA ALA A 76 -2.35 -12.56 -4.39
C ALA A 76 -1.01 -12.52 -5.13
N MET A 77 -0.79 -11.53 -5.99
CA MET A 77 0.49 -11.34 -6.69
C MET A 77 1.65 -11.00 -5.75
N ILE A 78 1.37 -10.24 -4.69
CA ILE A 78 2.35 -9.94 -3.64
C ILE A 78 2.70 -11.21 -2.85
N MET A 79 1.72 -12.06 -2.55
CA MET A 79 1.95 -13.33 -1.85
C MET A 79 2.85 -14.28 -2.66
N VAL A 80 2.68 -14.35 -3.98
CA VAL A 80 3.58 -15.11 -4.86
C VAL A 80 5.01 -14.60 -4.76
N GLN A 81 5.23 -13.28 -4.76
CA GLN A 81 6.57 -12.71 -4.61
C GLN A 81 7.19 -13.04 -3.24
N PHE A 82 6.41 -12.93 -2.16
CA PHE A 82 6.92 -13.21 -0.81
C PHE A 82 7.10 -14.70 -0.52
N SER A 83 6.42 -15.60 -1.23
CA SER A 83 6.62 -17.05 -1.05
C SER A 83 8.05 -17.51 -1.35
N ALA A 84 8.78 -16.77 -2.20
CA ALA A 84 10.20 -17.03 -2.47
C ALA A 84 11.12 -16.70 -1.28
N PHE A 85 10.62 -15.96 -0.28
CA PHE A 85 11.34 -15.52 0.92
C PHE A 85 10.60 -15.96 2.20
N SER A 86 10.06 -17.18 2.17
CA SER A 86 9.12 -17.63 3.20
C SER A 86 9.71 -17.67 4.62
N GLU A 87 10.98 -18.06 4.77
CA GLU A 87 11.65 -18.13 6.07
C GLU A 87 11.83 -16.73 6.67
N GLU A 88 12.26 -15.75 5.88
CA GLU A 88 12.42 -14.37 6.33
C GLU A 88 11.08 -13.74 6.72
N ILE A 89 10.01 -14.05 5.98
CA ILE A 89 8.66 -13.57 6.30
C ILE A 89 8.15 -14.17 7.62
N ILE A 90 8.41 -15.46 7.87
CA ILE A 90 8.07 -16.10 9.15
C ILE A 90 8.85 -15.44 10.30
N GLU A 91 10.15 -15.21 10.14
CA GLU A 91 10.97 -14.57 11.17
C GLU A 91 10.52 -13.13 11.47
N ILE A 92 10.17 -12.36 10.43
CA ILE A 92 9.60 -11.02 10.58
C ILE A 92 8.26 -11.10 11.32
N SER A 93 7.38 -12.03 10.94
CA SER A 93 6.08 -12.22 11.60
C SER A 93 6.26 -12.51 13.10
N ASP A 94 7.17 -13.41 13.47
CA ASP A 94 7.44 -13.75 14.87
C ASP A 94 7.93 -12.54 15.68
N LYS A 95 8.78 -11.69 15.08
CA LYS A 95 9.23 -10.44 15.71
C LYS A 95 8.06 -9.49 15.93
N PHE A 96 7.17 -9.35 14.95
CA PHE A 96 6.01 -8.46 15.02
C PHE A 96 4.99 -8.93 16.07
N LEU A 97 4.77 -10.24 16.21
CA LEU A 97 3.83 -10.80 17.19
C LEU A 97 4.34 -10.70 18.63
N LYS A 98 5.66 -10.80 18.85
CA LYS A 98 6.26 -10.67 20.19
C LYS A 98 6.25 -9.22 20.67
N ASP A 99 6.39 -8.24 19.77
CA ASP A 99 6.39 -6.83 20.13
C ASP A 99 4.95 -6.25 20.14
N ARG A 100 4.32 -6.22 21.32
CA ARG A 100 2.99 -5.60 21.50
C ARG A 100 2.94 -4.11 21.14
N SER A 101 4.08 -3.41 21.06
CA SER A 101 4.13 -2.01 20.64
C SER A 101 3.83 -1.84 19.14
N VAL A 102 4.04 -2.88 18.34
CA VAL A 102 3.75 -2.87 16.89
C VAL A 102 2.28 -2.60 16.65
N MET A 103 1.38 -3.25 17.39
CA MET A 103 -0.06 -3.04 17.25
C MET A 103 -0.45 -1.57 17.49
N LYS A 104 0.19 -0.93 18.48
CA LYS A 104 0.01 0.51 18.76
C LYS A 104 0.62 1.41 17.68
N LYS A 105 1.57 0.94 16.87
CA LYS A 105 2.16 1.72 15.78
C LYS A 105 1.30 1.65 14.51
N ILE A 106 0.64 0.51 14.26
CA ILE A 106 -0.16 0.28 13.04
C ILE A 106 -1.67 0.51 13.24
N TRP A 107 -2.13 0.79 14.46
CA TRP A 107 -3.56 0.91 14.79
C TRP A 107 -4.35 1.84 13.87
N LEU A 108 -3.75 2.96 13.45
CA LEU A 108 -4.39 3.94 12.59
C LEU A 108 -4.69 3.32 11.21
N SER A 109 -3.71 2.63 10.64
CA SER A 109 -3.88 1.91 9.38
C SER A 109 -4.92 0.80 9.51
N LEU A 110 -4.91 0.06 10.62
CA LEU A 110 -5.90 -1.00 10.88
C LEU A 110 -7.31 -0.42 10.98
N SER A 111 -7.48 0.71 11.65
CA SER A 111 -8.78 1.38 11.83
C SER A 111 -9.35 1.83 10.48
N ILE A 112 -8.51 2.44 9.62
CA ILE A 112 -8.91 2.82 8.26
C ILE A 112 -9.32 1.57 7.47
N TRP A 113 -8.55 0.48 7.58
CA TRP A 113 -8.83 -0.75 6.87
C TRP A 113 -10.17 -1.38 7.31
N LEU A 114 -10.47 -1.37 8.61
CA LEU A 114 -11.76 -1.81 9.16
C LEU A 114 -12.92 -1.00 8.60
N VAL A 115 -12.80 0.33 8.57
CA VAL A 115 -13.85 1.22 8.04
C VAL A 115 -14.11 0.92 6.56
N LEU A 116 -13.05 0.75 5.76
CA LEU A 116 -13.19 0.42 4.34
C LEU A 116 -13.82 -0.96 4.12
N MET A 117 -13.46 -1.97 4.91
CA MET A 117 -14.12 -3.28 4.84
C MET A 117 -15.61 -3.21 5.16
N VAL A 118 -15.99 -2.49 6.21
CA VAL A 118 -17.41 -2.31 6.57
C VAL A 118 -18.15 -1.63 5.42
N TRP A 119 -17.54 -0.65 4.77
CA TRP A 119 -18.12 -0.01 3.59
C TRP A 119 -18.34 -1.00 2.44
N VAL A 120 -17.34 -1.83 2.11
CA VAL A 120 -17.50 -2.87 1.07
C VAL A 120 -18.63 -3.82 1.41
N ILE A 121 -18.72 -4.30 2.65
CA ILE A 121 -19.79 -5.20 3.09
C ILE A 121 -21.16 -4.55 2.91
N ILE A 122 -21.31 -3.28 3.30
CA ILE A 122 -22.56 -2.53 3.11
C ILE A 122 -22.89 -2.41 1.61
N ASP A 123 -21.91 -2.06 0.78
CA ASP A 123 -22.12 -1.85 -0.66
C ASP A 123 -22.42 -3.16 -1.42
N VAL A 124 -21.99 -4.31 -0.90
CA VAL A 124 -22.26 -5.64 -1.49
C VAL A 124 -23.61 -6.22 -1.06
N PHE A 125 -24.01 -6.02 0.19
CA PHE A 125 -25.19 -6.69 0.76
C PHE A 125 -26.41 -5.79 0.96
N VAL A 126 -26.23 -4.47 1.02
CA VAL A 126 -27.31 -3.51 1.33
C VAL A 126 -27.69 -2.64 0.14
N LYS A 127 -26.77 -2.43 -0.81
CA LYS A 127 -27.01 -1.77 -2.10
C LYS A 127 -27.01 -2.80 -3.23
#